data_AF-A0A840HNE1-F1
#
_entry.id   AF-A0A840HNE1-F1
#
_cell.length_a   1.000
_cell.length_b   1.000
_cell.length_c   1.000
_cell.angle_alpha   90.00
_cell.angle_beta   90.00
_cell.angle_gamma   90.00
#
_symmetry.space_group_name_H-M   'P 1'
#
loop_
_entity.id
_entity.type
_entity.pdbx_description
1 polymer ?
#
loop_
_entity_poly.entity_id
_entity_poly.type
_entity_poly.pdbx_seq_one_letter_code
_entity_poly.pdbx_strand_id
1 'polypeptide(L)'
;MSQLSHEEQMLTRRALGLECSKSICRNRVAVHATGQDIEIAKRLSDKGAMFRHAAADYGSMRIFCVTPEGAKAVGKKLPPAHTVQKLN
;
A
#
# COMPACT_ATOMS: atom_id res chain seq x y z
N MET A 1 14.41 4.44 9.92
CA MET A 1 13.19 4.19 9.11
C MET A 1 13.51 4.65 7.70
N SER A 2 13.42 3.77 6.71
CA SER A 2 13.74 4.13 5.33
C SER A 2 12.73 5.16 4.83
N GLN A 3 13.20 6.34 4.45
CA GLN A 3 12.37 7.41 3.93
C GLN A 3 11.76 6.97 2.58
N LEU A 4 10.44 7.11 2.44
CA LEU A 4 9.76 6.83 1.17
C LEU A 4 10.03 7.96 0.17
N SER A 5 10.27 7.62 -1.10
CA SER A 5 10.35 8.59 -2.18
C SER A 5 9.00 9.26 -2.43
N HIS A 6 8.97 10.34 -3.22
CA HIS A 6 7.70 11.01 -3.55
C HIS A 6 6.68 10.06 -4.20
N GLU A 7 7.10 9.28 -5.19
CA GLU A 7 6.25 8.29 -5.88
C GLU A 7 5.72 7.20 -4.92
N GLU A 8 6.58 6.72 -4.04
CA GLU A 8 6.25 5.72 -3.02
C GLU A 8 5.23 6.25 -2.02
N GLN A 9 5.39 7.52 -1.59
CA GLN A 9 4.41 8.20 -0.75
C GLN A 9 3.08 8.35 -1.48
N MET A 10 3.07 8.76 -2.75
CA MET A 10 1.85 8.92 -3.54
C MET A 10 1.09 7.60 -3.69
N LEU A 11 1.77 6.50 -4.02
CA LEU A 11 1.13 5.19 -4.13
C LEU A 11 0.57 4.69 -2.79
N THR A 12 1.32 4.90 -1.70
CA THR A 12 0.87 4.56 -0.34
C THR A 12 -0.36 5.37 0.05
N ARG A 13 -0.38 6.68 -0.24
CA ARG A 13 -1.53 7.55 0.01
C ARG A 13 -2.75 7.15 -0.82
N ARG A 14 -2.55 6.78 -2.08
CA ARG A 14 -3.60 6.24 -2.96
C ARG A 14 -4.22 4.97 -2.38
N ALA A 15 -3.40 4.05 -1.90
CA ALA A 15 -3.86 2.80 -1.26
C ALA A 15 -4.69 3.05 0.01
N LEU A 16 -4.40 4.14 0.73
CA LEU A 16 -5.15 4.58 1.91
C LEU A 16 -6.40 5.43 1.57
N GLY A 17 -6.61 5.77 0.30
CA GLY A 17 -7.71 6.63 -0.14
C GLY A 17 -7.51 8.12 0.17
N LEU A 18 -6.26 8.55 0.41
CA LEU A 18 -5.95 9.91 0.89
C LEU A 18 -5.89 10.97 -0.22
N GLU A 19 -5.99 10.56 -1.47
CA GLU A 19 -5.96 11.46 -2.63
C GLU A 19 -7.29 12.22 -2.81
N CYS A 20 -8.39 11.72 -2.23
CA CYS A 20 -9.69 12.38 -2.28
C CYS A 20 -10.25 12.76 -0.89
N SER A 21 -9.60 12.34 0.19
CA SER A 21 -10.05 12.58 1.58
C SER A 21 -8.87 12.60 2.55
N LYS A 22 -9.03 13.23 3.73
CA LYS A 22 -8.00 13.20 4.79
C LYS A 22 -8.08 11.94 5.68
N SER A 23 -9.07 11.08 5.46
CA SER A 23 -9.37 9.90 6.27
C SER A 23 -9.03 8.59 5.56
N ILE A 24 -8.57 7.59 6.32
CA ILE A 24 -8.26 6.26 5.82
C ILE A 24 -9.56 5.46 5.74
N CYS A 25 -10.11 5.30 4.54
CA CYS A 25 -11.28 4.44 4.28
C CYS A 25 -10.92 3.15 3.52
N ARG A 26 -9.65 3.00 3.12
CA ARG A 26 -9.12 1.88 2.34
C ARG A 26 -7.75 1.47 2.88
N ASN A 27 -7.34 0.25 2.57
CA ASN A 27 -5.99 -0.24 2.83
C ASN A 27 -5.46 -1.12 1.69
N ARG A 28 -5.84 -0.82 0.45
CA ARG A 28 -5.40 -1.60 -0.71
C ARG A 28 -5.36 -0.76 -1.98
N VAL A 29 -4.41 -1.09 -2.85
CA VAL A 29 -4.30 -0.56 -4.20
C VAL A 29 -4.13 -1.72 -5.18
N ALA A 30 -4.78 -1.59 -6.34
CA ALA A 30 -4.60 -2.48 -7.46
C ALA A 30 -3.61 -1.85 -8.44
N VAL A 31 -2.52 -2.56 -8.76
CA VAL A 31 -1.53 -2.13 -9.74
C VAL A 31 -1.48 -3.11 -10.91
N HIS A 32 -1.35 -2.62 -12.13
CA HIS A 32 -1.25 -3.49 -13.31
C HIS A 32 0.11 -4.21 -13.31
N ALA A 33 0.13 -5.51 -13.63
CA ALA A 33 1.33 -6.35 -13.55
C ALA A 33 2.48 -5.88 -14.46
N THR A 34 2.16 -5.15 -15.53
CA THR A 34 3.13 -4.57 -16.49
C THR A 34 3.16 -3.04 -16.45
N GLY A 35 2.43 -2.39 -15.54
CA GLY A 35 2.41 -0.93 -15.41
C GLY A 35 3.57 -0.42 -14.56
N GLN A 36 3.88 0.88 -14.65
CA GLN A 36 4.96 1.51 -13.87
C GLN A 36 4.77 1.37 -12.35
N ASP A 37 3.51 1.39 -11.89
CA ASP A 37 3.18 1.27 -10.46
C ASP A 37 3.61 -0.07 -9.83
N ILE A 38 3.81 -1.14 -10.61
CA ILE A 38 4.24 -2.44 -10.06
C ILE A 38 5.65 -2.38 -9.48
N GLU A 39 6.54 -1.58 -10.08
CA GLU A 39 7.92 -1.43 -9.60
C GLU A 39 7.95 -0.63 -8.29
N ILE A 40 7.12 0.41 -8.20
CA ILE A 40 6.93 1.18 -6.96
C ILE A 40 6.35 0.26 -5.86
N ALA A 41 5.32 -0.53 -6.17
CA ALA A 41 4.72 -1.47 -5.22
C ALA A 41 5.70 -2.55 -4.74
N LYS A 42 6.56 -3.06 -5.62
CA LYS A 42 7.65 -3.99 -5.26
C LYS A 42 8.66 -3.33 -4.32
N ARG A 43 9.16 -2.14 -4.65
CA ARG A 43 10.08 -1.38 -3.77
C ARG A 43 9.46 -1.10 -2.40
N LEU A 44 8.17 -0.76 -2.35
CA LEU A 44 7.43 -0.59 -1.10
C LEU A 44 7.30 -1.89 -0.31
N SER A 45 7.11 -3.02 -1.00
CA SER A 45 7.10 -4.35 -0.39
C SER A 45 8.47 -4.72 0.20
N ASP A 46 9.55 -4.46 -0.52
CA ASP A 46 10.91 -4.73 -0.06
C ASP A 46 11.27 -3.87 1.17
N LYS A 47 10.73 -2.65 1.24
CA LYS A 47 10.85 -1.74 2.40
C LYS A 47 9.92 -2.10 3.56
N GLY A 48 9.04 -3.09 3.41
CA GLY A 48 8.04 -3.48 4.40
C GLY A 48 6.90 -2.46 4.60
N ALA A 49 6.76 -1.49 3.69
CA ALA A 49 5.70 -0.49 3.73
C ALA A 49 4.37 -1.01 3.14
N MET A 50 4.44 -2.02 2.28
CA MET A 50 3.28 -2.72 1.73
C MET A 50 3.52 -4.22 1.70
N PHE A 51 2.47 -5.00 1.47
CA PHE A 51 2.57 -6.42 1.15
C PHE A 51 1.59 -6.77 0.03
N ARG A 52 1.95 -7.74 -0.82
CA ARG A 52 1.07 -8.22 -1.87
C ARG A 52 0.03 -9.17 -1.27
N HIS A 53 -1.25 -8.90 -1.54
CA HIS A 53 -2.36 -9.77 -1.16
C HIS A 53 -2.80 -10.62 -2.36
N ALA A 54 -2.06 -11.71 -2.62
CA ALA A 54 -2.23 -12.52 -3.83
C ALA A 54 -3.63 -13.14 -3.99
N ALA A 55 -4.32 -13.45 -2.88
CA ALA A 55 -5.70 -13.97 -2.93
C ALA A 55 -6.73 -12.96 -3.44
N ALA A 56 -6.39 -11.66 -3.44
CA ALA A 56 -7.26 -10.60 -3.96
C ALA A 56 -6.87 -10.15 -5.39
N ASP A 57 -5.82 -10.72 -5.98
CA ASP A 57 -5.43 -10.44 -7.36
C ASP A 57 -6.58 -10.76 -8.32
N TYR A 58 -6.72 -9.95 -9.37
CA TYR A 58 -7.75 -10.15 -10.39
C TYR A 58 -7.22 -9.84 -11.78
N GLY A 59 -7.24 -10.83 -12.67
CA GLY A 59 -6.65 -10.73 -14.01
C GLY A 59 -5.18 -10.29 -13.95
N SER A 60 -4.86 -9.20 -14.65
CA SER A 60 -3.53 -8.59 -14.65
C SER A 60 -3.29 -7.60 -13.50
N MET A 61 -4.24 -7.47 -12.56
CA MET A 61 -4.10 -6.57 -11.41
C MET A 61 -3.54 -7.31 -10.21
N ARG A 62 -2.52 -6.70 -9.60
CA ARG A 62 -1.88 -7.16 -8.37
C ARG A 62 -2.33 -6.28 -7.22
N ILE A 63 -2.84 -6.87 -6.16
CA ILE A 63 -3.32 -6.11 -5.00
C ILE A 63 -2.22 -6.00 -3.96
N PHE A 64 -1.99 -4.79 -3.49
CA PHE A 64 -1.07 -4.50 -2.39
C PHE A 64 -1.80 -3.78 -1.27
N CYS A 65 -1.51 -4.18 -0.03
CA CYS A 65 -2.06 -3.58 1.18
C CYS A 65 -0.96 -2.81 1.93
N VAL A 66 -1.31 -1.72 2.60
CA VAL A 66 -0.34 -0.92 3.38
C VAL A 66 -0.17 -1.55 4.75
N THR A 67 1.08 -1.61 5.22
CA THR A 67 1.42 -2.06 6.57
C THR A 67 1.31 -0.90 7.56
N PRO A 68 1.29 -1.16 8.88
CA PRO A 68 1.36 -0.10 9.89
C PRO A 68 2.58 0.81 9.70
N GLU A 69 3.71 0.23 9.31
CA GLU A 69 4.96 0.91 9.01
C GLU A 69 4.82 1.85 7.80
N GLY A 70 4.21 1.37 6.70
CA GLY A 70 3.96 2.20 5.51
C GLY A 70 3.01 3.36 5.78
N ALA A 71 1.96 3.14 6.57
CA ALA A 71 1.04 4.21 6.96
C ALA A 71 1.74 5.25 7.85
N LYS A 72 2.58 4.81 8.78
CA LYS A 72 3.38 5.71 9.64
C LYS A 72 4.36 6.53 8.81
N ALA A 73 4.95 5.95 7.75
CA ALA A 73 5.87 6.65 6.86
C ALA A 73 5.22 7.82 6.10
N VAL A 74 3.89 7.80 5.90
CA VAL A 74 3.11 8.92 5.33
C VAL A 74 2.37 9.76 6.39
N GLY A 75 2.76 9.65 7.66
CA GLY A 75 2.20 10.43 8.76
C GLY A 75 0.78 10.02 9.17
N LYS A 76 0.41 8.75 8.94
CA LYS A 76 -0.92 8.21 9.23
C LYS A 76 -0.85 6.99 10.14
N LYS A 77 -1.98 6.65 10.76
CA LYS A 77 -2.13 5.48 11.62
C LYS A 77 -3.24 4.60 11.06
N LEU A 78 -2.94 3.34 10.77
CA LEU A 78 -3.97 2.40 10.32
C LEU A 78 -4.98 2.12 11.44
N PRO A 79 -6.29 2.05 11.11
CA PRO A 79 -7.29 1.52 12.01
C PRO A 79 -7.00 0.07 12.41
N PRO A 80 -7.43 -0.38 13.60
CA PRO A 80 -7.29 -1.77 14.06
C PRO A 80 -7.78 -2.80 13.03
N ALA A 81 -8.90 -2.53 12.35
CA ALA A 81 -9.47 -3.41 11.32
C ALA A 81 -8.52 -3.72 10.14
N HIS A 82 -7.52 -2.87 9.90
CA HIS A 82 -6.54 -3.03 8.83
C HIS A 82 -5.18 -3.52 9.34
N THR A 83 -4.98 -3.58 10.65
CA THR A 83 -3.72 -4.01 11.28
C THR A 83 -3.63 -5.53 11.44
N VAL A 84 -4.76 -6.24 11.37
CA VAL A 84 -4.86 -7.69 11.67
C VAL A 84 -4.43 -8.59 10.51
N GLN A 85 -4.25 -8.07 9.29
CA GLN A 85 -3.90 -8.90 8.14
C GLN A 85 -2.38 -9.04 7.95
N LYS A 86 -1.76 -9.86 8.80
CA LYS A 86 -0.68 -10.77 8.39
C LYS A 86 -1.25 -12.19 8.50
N LEU A 87 -2.01 -12.62 7.50
CA LEU A 87 -2.29 -14.04 7.35
C LEU A 87 -1.18 -14.60 6.48
N ASN A 88 -0.40 -15.48 7.12
CA ASN A 88 0.71 -16.26 6.58
C ASN A 88 0.43 -16.86 5.21
#